data_AF-A0A2S6SZQ3-F1
#
_entry.id   AF-A0A2S6SZQ3-F1
#
_cell.length_a   1.000
_cell.length_b   1.000
_cell.length_c   1.000
_cell.angle_alpha   90.00
_cell.angle_beta   90.00
_cell.angle_gamma   90.00
#
_symmetry.space_group_name_H-M   'P 1'
#
loop_
_entity.id
_entity.type
_entity.pdbx_description
1 polymer ?
#
loop_
_entity_poly.entity_id
_entity_poly.type
_entity_poly.pdbx_seq_one_letter_code
_entity_poly.pdbx_strand_id
1 'polypeptide(L)' 'KKQLFNADEVFLTSSGSCVTPITKIDSKLINGGKIGNITLNLAKLYSKSFMNE' A
#
# COMPACT_ATOMS: atom_id res chain seq x y z
N LYS A 1 12.67 4.74 -11.15
CA LYS A 1 11.34 5.13 -11.73
C LYS A 1 10.63 3.97 -12.43
N LYS A 2 11.24 3.27 -13.41
CA LYS A 2 10.57 2.19 -14.17
C LYS A 2 9.97 1.08 -13.29
N GLN A 3 10.70 0.64 -12.25
CA GLN A 3 10.21 -0.40 -11.33
C GLN A 3 8.96 0.04 -10.57
N LEU A 4 8.90 1.29 -10.09
CA LEU A 4 7.76 1.84 -9.37
C LEU A 4 6.48 1.85 -10.23
N PHE A 5 6.61 2.23 -11.51
CA PHE A 5 5.49 2.27 -12.45
C PHE A 5 5.06 0.91 -12.99
N ASN A 6 5.90 -0.13 -12.83
CA ASN A 6 5.62 -1.49 -13.31
C ASN A 6 5.34 -2.46 -12.16
N ALA A 7 5.27 -1.97 -10.92
CA ALA A 7 4.96 -2.78 -9.77
C ALA A 7 3.48 -3.19 -9.78
N ASP A 8 3.23 -4.42 -9.34
CA ASP A 8 1.86 -4.92 -9.12
C ASP A 8 1.20 -4.24 -7.93
N GLU A 9 1.99 -3.84 -6.92
CA GLU A 9 1.51 -3.15 -5.72
C GLU A 9 2.54 -2.10 -5.26
N VAL A 10 2.05 -0.98 -4.70
CA VAL A 10 2.89 0.04 -4.06
C VAL A 10 2.20 0.47 -2.75
N PHE A 11 2.99 0.66 -1.70
CA PHE A 11 2.53 1.20 -0.43
C PHE A 11 3.59 2.07 0.22
N LEU A 12 3.16 2.92 1.16
CA LEU A 12 4.02 3.75 1.99
C LEU A 12 3.87 3.34 3.45
N THR A 13 4.92 3.51 4.24
CA THR A 13 4.88 3.32 5.69
C THR A 13 5.24 4.60 6.42
N SER A 14 4.51 4.95 7.47
CA SER A 14 4.88 6.04 8.40
C SER A 14 4.31 5.79 9.79
N SER A 15 4.90 6.37 10.84
CA SER A 15 4.38 6.24 12.20
C SER A 15 2.94 6.76 12.34
N GLY A 16 2.55 7.78 11.57
CA GLY A 16 1.22 8.38 11.61
C GLY A 16 0.20 7.74 10.67
N SER A 17 0.62 7.01 9.65
CA SER A 17 -0.27 6.46 8.62
C SER A 17 -0.19 4.94 8.47
N CYS A 18 0.60 4.26 9.31
CA CYS A 18 0.78 2.81 9.26
C CYS A 18 1.19 2.36 7.85
N VAL A 19 0.57 1.30 7.30
CA VAL A 19 0.75 0.83 5.93
C VAL A 19 -0.34 1.43 5.04
N THR A 20 0.02 2.35 4.16
CA THR A 20 -0.90 3.06 3.26
C THR A 20 -0.76 2.59 1.82
N PRO A 21 -1.78 1.98 1.20
CA PRO A 21 -1.76 1.61 -0.21
C PRO A 21 -1.67 2.82 -1.14
N ILE A 22 -0.89 2.69 -2.23
CA ILE A 22 -0.77 3.70 -3.28
C ILE A 22 -1.29 3.11 -4.60
N THR A 23 -2.42 3.63 -5.07
CA THR A 23 -3.10 3.15 -6.29
C THR A 23 -2.83 4.02 -7.51
N LYS A 24 -2.16 5.17 -7.34
CA LYS A 24 -1.80 6.10 -8.40
C LYS A 24 -0.52 6.85 -8.08
N ILE A 25 0.37 6.99 -9.07
CA ILE A 25 1.60 7.77 -8.98
C ILE A 25 1.67 8.66 -10.21
N ASP A 26 1.79 9.97 -9.99
CA ASP A 26 1.65 10.99 -11.03
C ASP A 26 0.35 10.77 -11.84
N SER A 27 0.47 10.54 -13.15
CA SER A 27 -0.65 10.26 -14.06
C SER A 27 -0.93 8.77 -14.26
N LYS A 28 -0.17 7.86 -13.64
CA LYS A 28 -0.28 6.41 -13.87
C LYS A 28 -0.96 5.68 -12.71
N LEU A 29 -1.93 4.83 -13.04
CA LEU A 29 -2.55 3.91 -12.09
C LEU A 29 -1.62 2.72 -11.82
N ILE A 30 -1.53 2.33 -10.55
CA ILE A 30 -0.90 1.10 -10.09
C ILE A 30 -2.00 0.06 -9.91
N ASN A 31 -1.79 -1.18 -10.36
CA ASN A 31 -2.78 -2.26 -10.28
C ASN A 31 -4.18 -1.90 -10.83
N GLY A 32 -4.25 -1.10 -11.90
CA GLY A 32 -5.53 -0.60 -12.42
C GLY A 32 -6.34 0.25 -11.43
N GLY A 33 -5.68 0.86 -10.44
CA GLY A 33 -6.30 1.70 -9.42
C GLY A 33 -6.83 0.93 -8.21
N LYS A 34 -6.57 -0.38 -8.11
CA LYS A 34 -7.06 -1.23 -7.02
C LYS A 34 -5.97 -1.49 -5.98
N ILE A 35 -6.38 -1.60 -4.72
CA ILE A 35 -5.49 -2.04 -3.65
C ILE A 35 -5.16 -3.51 -3.88
N GLY A 36 -3.88 -3.86 -3.86
CA GLY A 36 -3.44 -5.24 -3.99
C GLY A 36 -3.61 -6.05 -2.70
N ASN A 37 -3.66 -7.38 -2.85
CA ASN A 37 -3.98 -8.28 -1.75
C ASN A 37 -2.88 -8.31 -0.69
N ILE A 38 -1.60 -8.20 -1.08
CA ILE A 38 -0.48 -8.24 -0.14
C ILE A 38 -0.51 -6.99 0.73
N THR A 39 -0.63 -5.82 0.10
CA THR A 39 -0.71 -4.53 0.78
C THR A 39 -1.91 -4.47 1.72
N LEU A 40 -3.08 -4.95 1.27
CA LEU A 40 -4.28 -5.00 2.12
C LEU A 40 -4.07 -5.90 3.35
N ASN A 41 -3.41 -7.05 3.17
CA ASN A 41 -3.14 -7.97 4.26
C ASN A 41 -2.14 -7.36 5.26
N LEU A 42 -1.07 -6.73 4.76
CA LEU A 42 -0.09 -6.03 5.60
C LEU A 42 -0.73 -4.92 6.42
N ALA A 43 -1.58 -4.10 5.81
CA ALA A 43 -2.30 -3.03 6.51
C ALA A 43 -3.21 -3.58 7.62
N LYS A 44 -3.94 -4.68 7.35
CA LYS A 44 -4.79 -5.34 8.36
C LYS A 44 -3.98 -5.94 9.51
N LEU A 45 -2.89 -6.66 9.19
CA LEU A 45 -2.03 -7.28 10.19
C LEU A 45 -1.39 -6.23 11.09
N TYR A 46 -0.83 -5.18 10.50
CA TYR A 46 -0.23 -4.09 11.26
C TYR A 46 -1.28 -3.39 12.13
N SER A 47 -2.42 -2.96 11.57
CA SER A 47 -3.49 -2.31 12.34
C SER A 47 -3.99 -3.19 13.50
N LYS A 48 -4.08 -4.51 13.31
CA LYS A 48 -4.48 -5.43 14.38
C LYS A 48 -3.45 -5.50 15.51
N SER A 49 -2.16 -5.43 15.20
CA SER A 49 -1.12 -5.40 16.23
C SER A 49 -1.20 -4.17 17.13
N PHE A 50 -1.66 -3.02 16.61
CA PHE A 50 -1.86 -1.80 17.43
C PHE A 50 -3.16 -1.80 18.23
N MET A 51 -4.21 -2.49 17.75
CA MET A 51 -5.52 -2.52 18.43
C MET A 51 -5.61 -3.56 19.55
N ASN A 52 -4.63 -4.47 19.63
CA ASN A 52 -4.55 -5.51 20.65
C ASN A 52 -3.56 -5.17 21.78
N GLU A 53 -3.04 -3.94 21.81
CA GLU A 53 -2.29 -3.36 22.93
C GLU A 53 -3.14 -2.38 23.74
#